data_AF-A0A9D5W834-F1
#
_entry.id   AF-A0A9D5W834-F1
#
_cell.length_a   1.000
_cell.length_b   1.000
_cell.length_c   1.000
_cell.angle_alpha   90.00
_cell.angle_beta   90.00
_cell.angle_gamma   90.00
#
_symmetry.space_group_name_H-M   'P 1'
#
loop_
_entity.id
_entity.type
_entity.pdbx_description
1 polymer ?
#
loop_
_entity_poly.entity_id
_entity_poly.type
_entity_poly.pdbx_seq_one_letter_code
_entity_poly.pdbx_strand_id
1 'polypeptide(L)'
;MAGGHILVLQMQRLGDMVMSYPLLLWLTRVFPDSPLWVVGEPAFYQELLPVSPKAFYVPWTEIASLPVERYECIVNLSHRPEAAALAGRLPSLEVFGPVLEPGDVTRIRGIWQLYRASIVHNNRHNRFHFTELGALDPVPFARIAGTRFDPPRRLAAAENPIGLFLGASQDEKRPEPEFWAELAVQLDKRGHKPILFGGPAEADFGVRVNALSRLKMTDLCGKTTLTKLVAAMGGLSLLITPDTGPMHLAAWTGAPTLNLSMGPVNPWETGPYQPGHSVLRPLASCRGCWRCHRRTPVCREAFEPKTVALLARELVRRGADAAAKVRTPGLGLFQTGRGENGLYDLIALGPQRGANASEALSAFWSAAFLHFFGQAEARPAQDAFGRFLAGHPETAAKFRQALPLLGARLKKGLASPAAGLTDAFWTQCPPMLRPFAGFAHMLLQNGDYRLPAWKECLTLFERLIAACAS
;
A
#
# COMPACT_ATOMS: atom_id res chain seq x y z
N MET A 1 -10.28 31.05 -21.54
CA MET A 1 -10.29 29.73 -22.19
C MET A 1 -10.99 28.78 -21.23
N ALA A 2 -12.00 28.03 -21.65
CA ALA A 2 -12.64 27.05 -20.77
C ALA A 2 -11.56 26.02 -20.35
N GLY A 3 -11.31 25.87 -19.05
CA GLY A 3 -10.31 24.94 -18.53
C GLY A 3 -10.65 23.49 -18.89
N GLY A 4 -9.64 22.65 -19.12
CA GLY A 4 -9.86 21.22 -19.35
C GLY A 4 -10.29 20.48 -18.08
N HIS A 5 -10.56 19.19 -18.20
CA HIS A 5 -11.01 18.34 -17.09
C HIS A 5 -9.90 17.46 -16.50
N ILE A 6 -10.12 16.91 -15.30
CA ILE A 6 -9.28 15.87 -14.72
C ILE A 6 -10.09 14.58 -14.65
N LEU A 7 -9.49 13.44 -15.00
CA LEU A 7 -10.12 12.13 -14.90
C LEU A 7 -9.27 11.16 -14.08
N VAL A 8 -9.89 10.50 -13.11
CA VAL A 8 -9.29 9.36 -12.40
C VAL A 8 -10.13 8.12 -12.66
N LEU A 9 -9.49 7.05 -13.16
CA LEU A 9 -10.14 5.75 -13.35
C LEU A 9 -9.75 4.84 -12.18
N GLN A 10 -10.67 4.62 -11.25
CA GLN A 10 -10.49 3.75 -10.09
C GLN A 10 -11.68 2.81 -9.95
N MET A 11 -11.64 1.73 -10.72
CA MET A 11 -12.73 0.76 -10.85
C MET A 11 -12.46 -0.54 -10.06
N GLN A 12 -11.59 -0.45 -9.05
CA GLN A 12 -11.20 -1.56 -8.18
C GLN A 12 -11.92 -1.50 -6.84
N ARG A 13 -11.47 -2.31 -5.88
CA ARG A 13 -12.16 -2.56 -4.61
C ARG A 13 -12.25 -1.31 -3.74
N LEU A 14 -13.13 -1.36 -2.74
CA LEU A 14 -13.33 -0.30 -1.73
C LEU A 14 -12.02 0.31 -1.18
N GLY A 15 -11.04 -0.52 -0.82
CA GLY A 15 -9.75 -0.05 -0.31
C GLY A 15 -8.97 0.80 -1.32
N ASP A 16 -8.96 0.38 -2.59
CA ASP A 16 -8.29 1.10 -3.68
C ASP A 16 -8.97 2.45 -3.97
N MET A 17 -10.31 2.51 -3.85
CA MET A 17 -11.07 3.75 -3.95
C MET A 17 -10.66 4.74 -2.84
N VAL A 18 -10.68 4.32 -1.57
CA VAL A 18 -10.30 5.20 -0.45
C VAL A 18 -8.82 5.59 -0.51
N MET A 19 -7.93 4.67 -0.90
CA MET A 19 -6.51 4.99 -1.08
C MET A 19 -6.24 6.01 -2.19
N SER A 20 -7.17 6.22 -3.13
CA SER A 20 -7.08 7.26 -4.15
C SER A 20 -7.47 8.66 -3.66
N TYR A 21 -8.12 8.80 -2.50
CA TYR A 21 -8.63 10.10 -2.03
C TYR A 21 -7.55 11.18 -1.86
N PRO A 22 -6.34 10.89 -1.35
CA PRO A 22 -5.25 11.87 -1.34
C PRO A 22 -4.85 12.34 -2.74
N LEU A 23 -4.81 11.44 -3.74
CA LEU A 23 -4.59 11.81 -5.14
C LEU A 23 -5.65 12.79 -5.64
N LEU A 24 -6.93 12.52 -5.39
CA LEU A 24 -8.03 13.40 -5.79
C LEU A 24 -7.84 14.82 -5.25
N LEU A 25 -7.47 14.92 -3.96
CA LEU A 25 -7.19 16.20 -3.31
C LEU A 25 -5.92 16.88 -3.81
N TRP A 26 -4.90 16.14 -4.25
CA TRP A 26 -3.70 16.75 -4.83
C TRP A 26 -3.96 17.26 -6.24
N LEU A 27 -4.68 16.50 -7.06
CA LEU A 27 -5.03 16.89 -8.43
C LEU A 27 -5.83 18.19 -8.46
N THR A 28 -6.81 18.38 -7.57
CA THR A 28 -7.55 19.65 -7.47
C THR A 28 -6.70 20.84 -7.03
N ARG A 29 -5.52 20.62 -6.44
CA ARG A 29 -4.55 21.68 -6.11
C ARG A 29 -3.51 21.92 -7.21
N VAL A 30 -3.26 20.91 -8.04
CA VAL A 30 -2.39 21.03 -9.22
C VAL A 30 -3.15 21.72 -10.35
N PHE A 31 -4.44 21.40 -10.52
CA PHE A 31 -5.32 21.92 -11.55
C PHE A 31 -6.58 22.56 -10.91
N PRO A 32 -6.46 23.75 -10.28
CA PRO A 32 -7.54 24.35 -9.50
C PRO A 32 -8.78 24.75 -10.31
N ASP A 33 -8.60 25.04 -11.61
CA ASP A 33 -9.68 25.47 -12.51
C ASP A 33 -10.32 24.31 -13.28
N SER A 34 -9.85 23.08 -13.06
CA SER A 34 -10.28 21.89 -13.79
C SER A 34 -11.23 21.03 -12.95
N PRO A 35 -12.46 20.78 -13.40
CA PRO A 35 -13.36 19.86 -12.72
C PRO A 35 -12.79 18.44 -12.65
N LEU A 36 -12.87 17.82 -11.47
CA LEU A 36 -12.41 16.46 -11.23
C LEU A 36 -13.53 15.44 -11.43
N TRP A 37 -13.28 14.46 -12.29
CA TRP A 37 -14.14 13.32 -12.58
C TRP A 37 -13.49 12.02 -12.09
N VAL A 38 -14.29 11.14 -11.50
CA VAL A 38 -13.84 9.84 -11.02
C VAL A 38 -14.76 8.76 -11.57
N VAL A 39 -14.21 7.83 -12.35
CA VAL A 39 -14.94 6.65 -12.80
C VAL A 39 -14.67 5.49 -11.85
N GLY A 40 -15.73 4.89 -11.31
CA GLY A 40 -15.63 3.76 -10.38
C GLY A 40 -16.90 2.92 -10.35
N GLU A 41 -16.90 1.87 -9.53
CA GLU A 41 -18.09 1.04 -9.31
C GLU A 41 -18.93 1.61 -8.16
N PRO A 42 -20.25 1.84 -8.33
CA PRO A 42 -21.12 2.44 -7.29
C PRO A 42 -21.00 1.80 -5.91
N ALA A 43 -20.89 0.47 -5.88
CA ALA A 43 -20.74 -0.30 -4.64
C ALA A 43 -19.54 0.12 -3.78
N PHE A 44 -18.56 0.83 -4.34
CA PHE A 44 -17.35 1.27 -3.66
C PHE A 44 -17.28 2.76 -3.35
N TYR A 45 -18.15 3.60 -3.91
CA TYR A 45 -18.12 5.05 -3.66
C TYR A 45 -19.47 5.66 -3.26
N GLN A 46 -20.60 5.09 -3.65
CA GLN A 46 -21.91 5.75 -3.53
C GLN A 46 -22.26 6.07 -2.06
N GLU A 47 -22.07 5.12 -1.17
CA GLU A 47 -22.29 5.31 0.28
C GLU A 47 -21.16 6.10 0.96
N LEU A 48 -20.04 6.32 0.27
CA LEU A 48 -18.89 7.10 0.76
C LEU A 48 -18.90 8.55 0.30
N LEU A 49 -19.81 8.96 -0.60
CA LEU A 49 -19.91 10.34 -1.09
C LEU A 49 -19.83 11.40 0.03
N PRO A 50 -20.48 11.23 1.21
CA PRO A 50 -20.40 12.22 2.30
C PRO A 50 -19.00 12.43 2.89
N VAL A 51 -18.10 11.46 2.75
CA VAL A 51 -16.71 11.53 3.26
C VAL A 51 -15.67 11.53 2.15
N SER A 52 -16.07 11.39 0.89
CA SER A 52 -15.19 11.42 -0.26
C SER A 52 -14.76 12.85 -0.61
N PRO A 53 -13.58 13.04 -1.24
CA PRO A 53 -13.23 14.30 -1.89
C PRO A 53 -14.30 14.77 -2.88
N LYS A 54 -14.51 16.08 -2.99
CA LYS A 54 -15.45 16.64 -3.96
C LYS A 54 -14.99 16.33 -5.39
N ALA A 55 -15.80 15.55 -6.11
CA ALA A 55 -15.59 15.19 -7.51
C ALA A 55 -16.93 14.76 -8.14
N PHE A 56 -16.97 14.72 -9.47
CA PHE A 56 -18.05 14.07 -10.21
C PHE A 56 -17.76 12.57 -10.31
N TYR A 57 -18.43 11.78 -9.46
CA TYR A 57 -18.33 10.32 -9.51
C TYR A 57 -19.29 9.75 -10.55
N VAL A 58 -18.77 8.94 -11.47
CA VAL A 58 -19.51 8.37 -12.60
C VAL A 58 -19.38 6.85 -12.59
N PRO A 59 -20.48 6.09 -12.64
CA PRO A 59 -20.40 4.64 -12.79
C PRO A 59 -19.89 4.27 -14.17
N TRP A 60 -19.24 3.10 -14.29
CA TRP A 60 -18.78 2.61 -15.59
C TRP A 60 -19.90 2.52 -16.64
N THR A 61 -21.12 2.19 -16.21
CA THR A 61 -22.31 2.11 -17.07
C THR A 61 -22.74 3.46 -17.67
N GLU A 62 -22.26 4.58 -17.12
CA GLU A 62 -22.64 5.94 -17.54
C GLU A 62 -21.45 6.75 -18.07
N ILE A 63 -20.36 6.10 -18.50
CA ILE A 63 -19.18 6.80 -19.04
C ILE A 63 -19.46 7.67 -20.28
N ALA A 64 -20.60 7.48 -20.94
CA ALA A 64 -21.06 8.34 -22.02
C ALA A 64 -21.42 9.77 -21.55
N SER A 65 -21.61 9.96 -20.24
CA SER A 65 -21.83 11.28 -19.61
C SER A 65 -20.55 12.07 -19.36
N LEU A 66 -19.38 11.44 -19.54
CA LEU A 66 -18.10 12.12 -19.36
C LEU A 66 -17.95 13.26 -20.39
N PRO A 67 -17.31 14.38 -20.00
CA PRO A 67 -16.93 15.44 -20.93
C PRO A 67 -16.21 14.90 -22.15
N VAL A 68 -16.62 15.37 -23.33
CA VAL A 68 -15.94 15.07 -24.60
C VAL A 68 -14.83 16.08 -24.89
N GLU A 69 -14.80 17.17 -24.13
CA GLU A 69 -13.75 18.16 -24.10
C GLU A 69 -12.42 17.58 -23.62
N ARG A 70 -11.35 18.35 -23.82
CA ARG A 70 -9.99 17.93 -23.48
C ARG A 70 -9.81 17.79 -21.97
N TYR A 71 -9.09 16.75 -21.57
CA TYR A 71 -8.59 16.55 -20.22
C TYR A 71 -7.18 17.14 -20.06
N GLU A 72 -6.95 17.87 -18.98
CA GLU A 72 -5.60 18.30 -18.58
C GLU A 72 -4.80 17.08 -18.11
N CYS A 73 -5.42 16.20 -17.33
CA CYS A 73 -4.76 15.01 -16.79
C CYS A 73 -5.73 13.83 -16.67
N ILE A 74 -5.30 12.66 -17.15
CA ILE A 74 -5.97 11.38 -16.91
C ILE A 74 -5.04 10.48 -16.07
N VAL A 75 -5.54 9.95 -14.96
CA VAL A 75 -4.82 8.98 -14.13
C VAL A 75 -5.61 7.68 -14.09
N ASN A 76 -5.13 6.68 -14.83
CA ASN A 76 -5.70 5.33 -14.81
C ASN A 76 -5.05 4.47 -13.72
N LEU A 77 -5.77 4.26 -12.61
CA LEU A 77 -5.34 3.37 -11.53
C LEU A 77 -5.92 1.96 -11.66
N SER A 78 -6.80 1.73 -12.63
CA SER A 78 -7.47 0.46 -12.89
C SER A 78 -6.62 -0.46 -13.76
N HIS A 79 -6.62 -1.76 -13.45
CA HIS A 79 -5.98 -2.77 -14.27
C HIS A 79 -6.93 -3.36 -15.34
N ARG A 80 -8.16 -2.86 -15.44
CA ARG A 80 -9.14 -3.40 -16.38
C ARG A 80 -8.84 -2.94 -17.81
N PRO A 81 -8.94 -3.81 -18.83
CA PRO A 81 -8.65 -3.45 -20.22
C PRO A 81 -9.52 -2.30 -20.75
N GLU A 82 -10.78 -2.22 -20.33
CA GLU A 82 -11.71 -1.19 -20.80
C GLU A 82 -11.35 0.20 -20.25
N ALA A 83 -10.83 0.27 -19.03
CA ALA A 83 -10.25 1.51 -18.49
C ALA A 83 -9.03 1.99 -19.29
N ALA A 84 -8.15 1.07 -19.71
CA ALA A 84 -7.01 1.40 -20.57
C ALA A 84 -7.48 1.89 -21.96
N ALA A 85 -8.52 1.26 -22.52
CA ALA A 85 -9.15 1.70 -23.77
C ALA A 85 -9.76 3.10 -23.65
N LEU A 86 -10.45 3.39 -22.54
CA LEU A 86 -11.00 4.72 -22.28
C LEU A 86 -9.90 5.78 -22.15
N ALA A 87 -8.83 5.49 -21.40
CA ALA A 87 -7.71 6.40 -21.23
C ALA A 87 -6.99 6.70 -22.57
N GLY A 88 -6.94 5.73 -23.49
CA GLY A 88 -6.31 5.90 -24.81
C GLY A 88 -7.14 6.67 -25.84
N ARG A 89 -8.47 6.70 -25.70
CA ARG A 89 -9.36 7.38 -26.66
C ARG A 89 -9.69 8.83 -26.29
N LEU A 90 -9.61 9.20 -25.01
CA LEU A 90 -10.01 10.53 -24.56
C LEU A 90 -8.93 11.58 -24.87
N PRO A 91 -9.31 12.75 -25.41
CA PRO A 91 -8.35 13.81 -25.69
C PRO A 91 -7.73 14.31 -24.39
N SER A 92 -6.43 14.15 -24.22
CA SER A 92 -5.71 14.52 -22.98
C SER A 92 -4.35 15.16 -23.25
N LEU A 93 -3.92 16.07 -22.37
CA LEU A 93 -2.54 16.59 -22.39
C LEU A 93 -1.58 15.61 -21.71
N GLU A 94 -1.98 15.11 -20.54
CA GLU A 94 -1.23 14.11 -19.79
C GLU A 94 -2.08 12.88 -19.49
N VAL A 95 -1.48 11.71 -19.63
CA VAL A 95 -2.10 10.43 -19.26
C VAL A 95 -1.09 9.55 -18.52
N PHE A 96 -1.51 9.02 -17.38
CA PHE A 96 -0.70 8.14 -16.52
C PHE A 96 -1.44 6.83 -16.26
N GLY A 97 -0.71 5.74 -16.17
CA GLY A 97 -1.24 4.40 -15.94
C GLY A 97 -1.37 3.57 -17.23
N PRO A 98 -2.08 2.44 -17.18
CA PRO A 98 -2.34 1.62 -18.37
C PRO A 98 -3.15 2.38 -19.42
N VAL A 99 -2.73 2.33 -20.67
CA VAL A 99 -3.35 2.99 -21.82
C VAL A 99 -3.32 2.04 -23.01
N LEU A 100 -4.44 1.89 -23.70
CA LEU A 100 -4.49 1.19 -24.98
C LEU A 100 -4.10 2.16 -26.10
N GLU A 101 -3.04 1.85 -26.81
CA GLU A 101 -2.54 2.62 -27.95
C GLU A 101 -3.05 2.02 -29.27
N PRO A 102 -3.00 2.79 -30.38
CA PRO A 102 -3.30 2.27 -31.71
C PRO A 102 -2.50 0.98 -32.02
N GLY A 103 -3.16 -0.01 -32.63
CA GLY A 103 -2.59 -1.33 -32.88
C GLY A 103 -2.78 -2.33 -31.75
N ASP A 104 -3.73 -2.09 -30.84
CA ASP A 104 -4.11 -2.98 -29.73
C ASP A 104 -2.97 -3.27 -28.73
N VAL A 105 -2.06 -2.30 -28.57
CA VAL A 105 -0.93 -2.41 -27.64
C VAL A 105 -1.24 -1.66 -26.36
N THR A 106 -1.19 -2.35 -25.22
CA THR A 106 -1.32 -1.69 -23.91
C THR A 106 0.06 -1.24 -23.41
N ARG A 107 0.20 0.05 -23.08
CA ARG A 107 1.38 0.63 -22.43
C ARG A 107 1.04 1.14 -21.05
N ILE A 108 2.05 1.23 -20.20
CA ILE A 108 1.97 1.93 -18.93
C ILE A 108 2.71 3.27 -19.09
N ARG A 109 1.98 4.36 -18.95
CA ARG A 109 2.50 5.74 -19.01
C ARG A 109 2.80 6.22 -17.59
N GLY A 110 3.96 6.87 -17.40
CA GLY A 110 4.46 7.26 -16.08
C GLY A 110 5.45 6.26 -15.49
N ILE A 111 6.58 6.76 -14.97
CA ILE A 111 7.67 5.92 -14.46
C ILE A 111 7.31 5.28 -13.13
N TRP A 112 6.51 5.96 -12.29
CA TRP A 112 6.03 5.41 -11.02
C TRP A 112 4.88 4.44 -11.21
N GLN A 113 4.01 4.63 -12.21
CA GLN A 113 3.04 3.60 -12.62
C GLN A 113 3.73 2.34 -13.15
N LEU A 114 4.80 2.50 -13.92
CA LEU A 114 5.62 1.39 -14.38
C LEU A 114 6.31 0.67 -13.21
N TYR A 115 6.83 1.42 -12.24
CA TYR A 115 7.34 0.87 -10.98
C TYR A 115 6.25 0.07 -10.24
N ARG A 116 5.05 0.63 -10.09
CA ARG A 116 3.90 -0.01 -9.45
C ARG A 116 3.52 -1.33 -10.15
N ALA A 117 3.61 -1.41 -11.47
CA ALA A 117 3.40 -2.65 -12.20
C ALA A 117 4.53 -3.67 -11.96
N SER A 118 5.77 -3.20 -11.86
CA SER A 118 6.95 -4.07 -11.70
C SER A 118 7.06 -4.78 -10.34
N ILE A 119 6.32 -4.31 -9.32
CA ILE A 119 6.31 -4.89 -7.97
C ILE A 119 5.24 -5.97 -7.80
N VAL A 120 4.38 -6.20 -8.80
CA VAL A 120 3.46 -7.35 -8.82
C VAL A 120 4.29 -8.64 -8.83
N HIS A 121 4.08 -9.50 -7.83
CA HIS A 121 4.92 -10.67 -7.54
C HIS A 121 6.39 -10.39 -7.17
N ASN A 122 6.76 -9.12 -6.98
CA ASN A 122 8.13 -8.68 -6.76
C ASN A 122 8.28 -7.58 -5.66
N ASN A 123 7.31 -7.48 -4.76
CA ASN A 123 7.20 -6.42 -3.75
C ASN A 123 7.98 -6.65 -2.44
N ARG A 124 8.80 -7.71 -2.34
CA ARG A 124 9.51 -8.08 -1.10
C ARG A 124 10.24 -6.91 -0.43
N HIS A 125 10.81 -6.02 -1.25
CA HIS A 125 11.61 -4.87 -0.81
C HIS A 125 10.93 -3.52 -1.07
N ASN A 126 9.68 -3.51 -1.54
CA ASN A 126 8.95 -2.28 -1.77
C ASN A 126 8.61 -1.59 -0.43
N ARG A 127 8.88 -0.29 -0.34
CA ARG A 127 8.44 0.57 0.75
C ARG A 127 7.59 1.77 0.32
N PHE A 128 7.15 1.80 -0.94
CA PHE A 128 6.25 2.85 -1.43
C PHE A 128 4.79 2.45 -1.26
N HIS A 129 4.00 3.36 -0.69
CA HIS A 129 2.58 3.17 -0.48
C HIS A 129 1.79 3.33 -1.77
N PHE A 130 0.73 2.53 -1.97
CA PHE A 130 -0.06 2.57 -3.23
C PHE A 130 -0.76 3.91 -3.45
N THR A 131 -1.18 4.60 -2.38
CA THR A 131 -1.65 5.99 -2.44
C THR A 131 -0.64 6.92 -3.12
N GLU A 132 0.65 6.79 -2.80
CA GLU A 132 1.72 7.65 -3.33
C GLU A 132 2.13 7.22 -4.71
N LEU A 133 2.26 5.91 -4.95
CA LEU A 133 2.50 5.39 -6.30
C LEU A 133 1.42 5.83 -7.28
N GLY A 134 0.17 6.01 -6.83
CA GLY A 134 -0.90 6.59 -7.65
C GLY A 134 -0.73 8.08 -7.99
N ALA A 135 0.15 8.80 -7.28
CA ALA A 135 0.30 10.26 -7.37
C ALA A 135 1.67 10.75 -7.80
N LEU A 136 2.74 9.95 -7.67
CA LEU A 136 4.12 10.40 -7.90
C LEU A 136 4.43 10.77 -9.36
N ASP A 137 3.63 10.32 -10.33
CA ASP A 137 3.72 10.80 -11.72
C ASP A 137 2.96 12.12 -11.95
N PRO A 138 1.64 12.23 -11.64
CA PRO A 138 0.86 13.44 -11.94
C PRO A 138 1.01 14.59 -10.93
N VAL A 139 1.62 14.37 -9.76
CA VAL A 139 1.70 15.36 -8.68
C VAL A 139 3.15 15.67 -8.36
N PRO A 140 3.56 16.96 -8.30
CA PRO A 140 4.90 17.34 -7.88
C PRO A 140 5.26 16.74 -6.53
N PHE A 141 6.43 16.09 -6.45
CA PHE A 141 6.90 15.39 -5.24
C PHE A 141 6.87 16.27 -3.99
N ALA A 142 7.30 17.53 -4.09
CA ALA A 142 7.28 18.49 -2.99
C ALA A 142 5.87 18.70 -2.39
N ARG A 143 4.80 18.57 -3.20
CA ARG A 143 3.42 18.67 -2.72
C ARG A 143 3.01 17.43 -1.92
N ILE A 144 3.41 16.24 -2.38
CA ILE A 144 3.19 14.99 -1.64
C ILE A 144 3.99 15.02 -0.33
N ALA A 145 5.29 15.31 -0.40
CA ALA A 145 6.19 15.37 0.75
C ALA A 145 5.81 16.47 1.78
N GLY A 146 5.30 17.60 1.28
CA GLY A 146 4.81 18.71 2.09
C GLY A 146 3.42 18.51 2.69
N THR A 147 2.71 17.42 2.37
CA THR A 147 1.35 17.20 2.87
C THR A 147 1.36 16.99 4.39
N ARG A 148 0.35 17.55 5.05
CA ARG A 148 0.09 17.39 6.48
C ARG A 148 -1.27 16.76 6.67
N PHE A 149 -1.40 15.97 7.71
CA PHE A 149 -2.61 15.26 8.07
C PHE A 149 -2.93 15.53 9.53
N ASP A 150 -4.21 15.61 9.84
CA ASP A 150 -4.65 15.63 11.23
C ASP A 150 -4.33 14.27 11.88
N PRO A 151 -3.94 14.25 13.16
CA PRO A 151 -3.73 13.00 13.87
C PRO A 151 -5.07 12.25 14.04
N PRO A 152 -5.03 10.93 14.28
CA PRO A 152 -6.24 10.18 14.59
C PRO A 152 -6.96 10.78 15.80
N ARG A 153 -8.28 10.85 15.70
CA ARG A 153 -9.18 11.43 16.70
C ARG A 153 -8.99 10.75 18.05
N ARG A 154 -8.79 11.55 19.10
CA ARG A 154 -8.81 11.05 20.48
C ARG A 154 -10.16 11.34 21.10
N LEU A 155 -10.83 10.29 21.56
CA LEU A 155 -12.07 10.43 22.32
C LEU A 155 -11.76 10.63 23.81
N ALA A 156 -12.54 11.48 24.48
CA ALA A 156 -12.30 11.87 25.87
C ALA A 156 -12.50 10.71 26.88
N ALA A 157 -13.37 9.74 26.57
CA ALA A 157 -13.68 8.62 27.45
C ALA A 157 -12.97 7.34 26.99
N ALA A 158 -12.12 6.78 27.85
CA ALA A 158 -11.47 5.48 27.63
C ALA A 158 -12.46 4.27 27.63
N GLU A 159 -13.72 4.51 28.02
CA GLU A 159 -14.80 3.53 28.03
C GLU A 159 -15.50 3.37 26.67
N ASN A 160 -15.17 4.24 25.70
CA ASN A 160 -15.71 4.13 24.36
C ASN A 160 -15.36 2.78 23.72
N PRO A 161 -16.28 2.20 22.94
CA PRO A 161 -16.13 0.84 22.44
C PRO A 161 -14.90 0.67 21.56
N ILE A 162 -14.35 -0.54 21.58
CA ILE A 162 -13.32 -0.98 20.62
C ILE A 162 -14.03 -1.78 19.53
N GLY A 163 -13.88 -1.34 18.29
CA GLY A 163 -14.41 -2.07 17.14
C GLY A 163 -13.48 -3.20 16.72
N LEU A 164 -14.04 -4.36 16.42
CA LEU A 164 -13.35 -5.50 15.83
C LEU A 164 -13.92 -5.72 14.43
N PHE A 165 -13.16 -5.37 13.38
CA PHE A 165 -13.55 -5.68 12.02
C PHE A 165 -13.03 -7.07 11.63
N LEU A 166 -13.93 -8.02 11.41
CA LEU A 166 -13.59 -9.45 11.31
C LEU A 166 -13.18 -9.89 9.89
N GLY A 167 -13.66 -9.17 8.88
CA GLY A 167 -13.52 -9.55 7.47
C GLY A 167 -12.21 -9.09 6.82
N ALA A 168 -11.84 -9.79 5.75
CA ALA A 168 -10.79 -9.38 4.82
C ALA A 168 -11.10 -9.94 3.43
N SER A 169 -10.51 -9.36 2.37
CA SER A 169 -10.77 -9.81 0.98
C SER A 169 -10.31 -11.23 0.68
N GLN A 170 -9.48 -11.82 1.56
CA GLN A 170 -8.94 -13.17 1.45
C GLN A 170 -8.79 -13.74 2.87
N ASP A 171 -9.17 -15.00 3.09
CA ASP A 171 -9.04 -15.67 4.38
C ASP A 171 -7.58 -15.72 4.86
N GLU A 172 -6.66 -15.94 3.91
CA GLU A 172 -5.35 -15.26 3.75
C GLU A 172 -4.88 -14.30 4.87
N LYS A 173 -5.66 -13.24 5.04
CA LYS A 173 -5.24 -11.99 5.67
C LYS A 173 -5.90 -11.74 7.02
N ARG A 174 -6.75 -12.64 7.51
CA ARG A 174 -7.52 -12.46 8.76
C ARG A 174 -7.31 -13.61 9.75
N PRO A 175 -7.48 -13.37 11.06
CA PRO A 175 -7.57 -14.41 12.07
C PRO A 175 -8.85 -15.25 11.97
N GLU A 176 -8.80 -16.45 12.56
CA GLU A 176 -9.93 -17.37 12.72
C GLU A 176 -10.91 -16.92 13.83
N PRO A 177 -12.16 -17.45 13.88
CA PRO A 177 -13.16 -17.06 14.87
C PRO A 177 -12.68 -17.18 16.33
N GLU A 178 -11.91 -18.22 16.64
CA GLU A 178 -11.39 -18.51 17.98
C GLU A 178 -10.46 -17.40 18.47
N PHE A 179 -9.64 -16.85 17.57
CA PHE A 179 -8.77 -15.72 17.89
C PHE A 179 -9.59 -14.48 18.25
N TRP A 180 -10.60 -14.15 17.44
CA TRP A 180 -11.44 -12.97 17.66
C TRP A 180 -12.28 -13.09 18.93
N ALA A 181 -12.80 -14.27 19.21
CA ALA A 181 -13.55 -14.56 20.43
C ALA A 181 -12.68 -14.39 21.68
N GLU A 182 -11.48 -14.96 21.69
CA GLU A 182 -10.55 -14.79 22.82
C GLU A 182 -10.06 -13.34 22.93
N LEU A 183 -9.83 -12.64 21.81
CA LEU A 183 -9.47 -11.22 21.82
C LEU A 183 -10.58 -10.40 22.50
N ALA A 184 -11.83 -10.62 22.13
CA ALA A 184 -12.98 -9.95 22.75
C ALA A 184 -13.05 -10.21 24.25
N VAL A 185 -12.88 -11.47 24.70
CA VAL A 185 -12.82 -11.83 26.13
C VAL A 185 -11.68 -11.11 26.85
N GLN A 186 -10.51 -11.01 26.23
CA GLN A 186 -9.36 -10.33 26.83
C GLN A 186 -9.55 -8.80 26.90
N LEU A 187 -10.25 -8.20 25.94
CA LEU A 187 -10.63 -6.79 25.96
C LEU A 187 -11.66 -6.50 27.06
N ASP A 188 -12.69 -7.34 27.18
CA ASP A 188 -13.73 -7.25 28.21
C ASP A 188 -13.13 -7.31 29.63
N LYS A 189 -12.25 -8.29 29.89
CA LYS A 189 -11.47 -8.40 31.15
C LYS A 189 -10.63 -7.17 31.49
N ARG A 190 -10.35 -6.29 30.52
CA ARG A 190 -9.57 -5.05 30.68
C ARG A 190 -10.46 -3.81 30.77
N GLY A 191 -11.79 -3.98 30.78
CA GLY A 191 -12.78 -2.91 30.91
C GLY A 191 -13.11 -2.20 29.59
N HIS A 192 -12.94 -2.88 28.44
CA HIS A 192 -13.38 -2.36 27.14
C HIS A 192 -14.59 -3.13 26.64
N LYS A 193 -15.49 -2.46 25.91
CA LYS A 193 -16.67 -3.09 25.29
C LYS A 193 -16.40 -3.36 23.80
N PRO A 194 -16.20 -4.62 23.39
CA PRO A 194 -15.98 -4.94 21.98
C PRO A 194 -17.29 -4.86 21.19
N ILE A 195 -17.22 -4.34 19.96
CA ILE A 195 -18.30 -4.35 18.97
C ILE A 195 -17.79 -5.06 17.72
N LEU A 196 -18.57 -6.00 17.18
CA LEU A 196 -18.18 -6.75 15.98
C LEU A 196 -18.68 -6.02 14.72
N PHE A 197 -17.81 -5.89 13.74
CA PHE A 197 -18.11 -5.37 12.41
C PHE A 197 -17.66 -6.36 11.33
N GLY A 198 -18.38 -6.37 10.22
CA GLY A 198 -18.11 -7.25 9.08
C GLY A 198 -19.11 -6.96 7.97
N GLY A 199 -18.75 -7.30 6.73
CA GLY A 199 -19.66 -7.21 5.60
C GLY A 199 -20.74 -8.29 5.67
N PRO A 200 -21.63 -8.35 4.66
CA PRO A 200 -22.64 -9.40 4.56
C PRO A 200 -22.06 -10.82 4.61
N ALA A 201 -20.87 -11.02 4.03
CA ALA A 201 -20.17 -12.31 4.03
C ALA A 201 -19.68 -12.75 5.43
N GLU A 202 -19.58 -11.83 6.39
CA GLU A 202 -19.14 -12.10 7.75
C GLU A 202 -20.28 -12.27 8.76
N ALA A 203 -21.55 -12.30 8.34
CA ALA A 203 -22.69 -12.42 9.26
C ALA A 203 -22.60 -13.67 10.15
N ASP A 204 -22.44 -14.86 9.55
CA ASP A 204 -22.29 -16.12 10.30
C ASP A 204 -20.98 -16.16 11.11
N PHE A 205 -19.93 -15.51 10.59
CA PHE A 205 -18.64 -15.39 11.27
C PHE A 205 -18.78 -14.60 12.58
N GLY A 206 -19.52 -13.47 12.55
CA GLY A 206 -19.83 -12.67 13.73
C GLY A 206 -20.64 -13.44 14.77
N VAL A 207 -21.66 -14.19 14.35
CA VAL A 207 -22.45 -15.07 15.22
C VAL A 207 -21.57 -16.10 15.90
N ARG A 208 -20.67 -16.75 15.14
CA ARG A 208 -19.72 -17.74 15.67
C ARG A 208 -18.77 -17.14 16.71
N VAL A 209 -18.20 -15.97 16.44
CA VAL A 209 -17.32 -15.25 17.37
C VAL A 209 -18.06 -14.92 18.67
N ASN A 210 -19.29 -14.41 18.57
CA ASN A 210 -20.11 -14.07 19.73
C ASN A 210 -20.40 -15.31 20.59
N ALA A 211 -20.81 -16.42 19.96
CA ALA A 211 -21.07 -17.69 20.64
C ALA A 211 -19.83 -18.26 21.35
N LEU A 212 -18.67 -18.26 20.68
CA LEU A 212 -17.40 -18.74 21.25
C LEU A 212 -16.94 -17.89 22.44
N SER A 213 -17.11 -16.57 22.36
CA SER A 213 -16.69 -15.65 23.43
C SER A 213 -17.55 -15.77 24.70
N ARG A 214 -18.80 -16.25 24.56
CA ARG A 214 -19.85 -16.23 25.60
C ARG A 214 -20.17 -14.83 26.14
N LEU A 215 -19.74 -13.78 25.46
CA LEU A 215 -20.11 -12.40 25.73
C LEU A 215 -21.43 -12.08 25.03
N LYS A 216 -22.14 -11.05 25.51
CA LYS A 216 -23.30 -10.46 24.81
C LYS A 216 -22.83 -9.24 24.01
N MET A 217 -21.95 -9.45 23.02
CA MET A 217 -21.43 -8.33 22.22
C MET A 217 -22.49 -7.78 21.27
N THR A 218 -22.37 -6.49 20.95
CA THR A 218 -23.10 -5.90 19.83
C THR A 218 -22.46 -6.41 18.53
N ASP A 219 -23.19 -7.26 17.81
CA ASP A 219 -22.77 -7.82 16.53
C ASP A 219 -23.45 -7.11 15.37
N LEU A 220 -22.66 -6.34 14.61
CA LEU A 220 -23.09 -5.56 13.45
C LEU A 220 -22.63 -6.16 12.12
N CYS A 221 -22.10 -7.38 12.11
CA CYS A 221 -21.67 -8.06 10.89
C CYS A 221 -22.87 -8.27 9.94
N GLY A 222 -22.75 -7.81 8.70
CA GLY A 222 -23.83 -7.85 7.70
C GLY A 222 -25.04 -6.95 8.00
N LYS A 223 -24.99 -6.15 9.08
CA LYS A 223 -26.10 -5.27 9.53
C LYS A 223 -25.78 -3.78 9.38
N THR A 224 -24.62 -3.45 8.81
CA THR A 224 -24.15 -2.08 8.60
C THR A 224 -23.91 -1.81 7.13
N THR A 225 -24.35 -0.63 6.68
CA THR A 225 -23.93 -0.02 5.43
C THR A 225 -22.59 0.69 5.64
N LEU A 226 -21.86 1.06 4.59
CA LEU A 226 -20.62 1.82 4.70
C LEU A 226 -20.85 3.18 5.38
N THR A 227 -21.96 3.86 5.07
CA THR A 227 -22.31 5.12 5.77
C THR A 227 -22.52 4.90 7.28
N LYS A 228 -23.21 3.83 7.67
CA LYS A 228 -23.41 3.47 9.09
C LYS A 228 -22.10 3.05 9.75
N LEU A 229 -21.21 2.37 9.03
CA LEU A 229 -19.90 1.99 9.51
C LEU A 229 -19.03 3.23 9.79
N VAL A 230 -19.03 4.22 8.89
CA VAL A 230 -18.35 5.52 9.10
C VAL A 230 -18.90 6.24 10.32
N ALA A 231 -20.23 6.28 10.49
CA ALA A 231 -20.86 6.87 11.66
C ALA A 231 -20.43 6.15 12.95
N ALA A 232 -20.40 4.82 12.95
CA ALA A 232 -19.96 4.02 14.08
C ALA A 232 -18.47 4.26 14.42
N MET A 233 -17.61 4.35 13.40
CA MET A 233 -16.17 4.67 13.56
C MET A 233 -15.95 5.98 14.31
N GLY A 234 -16.86 6.95 14.18
CA GLY A 234 -16.79 8.22 14.92
C GLY A 234 -16.87 8.09 16.45
N GLY A 235 -17.41 6.98 16.96
CA GLY A 235 -17.53 6.69 18.39
C GLY A 235 -16.54 5.64 18.93
N LEU A 236 -15.66 5.09 18.09
CA LEU A 236 -14.71 4.06 18.51
C LEU A 236 -13.45 4.67 19.15
N SER A 237 -13.01 4.10 20.27
CA SER A 237 -11.70 4.45 20.85
C SER A 237 -10.54 3.85 20.06
N LEU A 238 -10.79 2.70 19.41
CA LEU A 238 -9.85 2.01 18.53
C LEU A 238 -10.63 1.05 17.61
N LEU A 239 -10.24 0.97 16.34
CA LEU A 239 -10.61 -0.11 15.44
C LEU A 239 -9.45 -1.11 15.33
N ILE A 240 -9.69 -2.38 15.65
CA ILE A 240 -8.76 -3.48 15.40
C ILE A 240 -9.25 -4.21 14.16
N THR A 241 -8.39 -4.34 13.14
CA THR A 241 -8.80 -4.83 11.83
C THR A 241 -7.63 -5.49 11.09
N PRO A 242 -7.88 -6.49 10.24
CA PRO A 242 -6.98 -6.86 9.15
C PRO A 242 -6.75 -5.73 8.15
N ASP A 243 -5.87 -5.97 7.17
CA ASP A 243 -5.74 -5.15 5.95
C ASP A 243 -6.97 -5.33 5.04
N THR A 244 -7.87 -4.36 5.06
CA THR A 244 -9.17 -4.37 4.35
C THR A 244 -9.67 -2.96 4.04
N GLY A 245 -10.66 -2.83 3.14
CA GLY A 245 -11.26 -1.52 2.78
C GLY A 245 -11.65 -0.66 3.99
N PRO A 246 -12.38 -1.21 4.98
CA PRO A 246 -12.72 -0.53 6.22
C PRO A 246 -11.56 0.00 7.05
N MET A 247 -10.36 -0.61 6.97
CA MET A 247 -9.17 -0.07 7.63
C MET A 247 -8.75 1.27 7.00
N HIS A 248 -8.74 1.36 5.66
CA HIS A 248 -8.41 2.60 4.97
C HIS A 248 -9.46 3.67 5.23
N LEU A 249 -10.74 3.28 5.31
CA LEU A 249 -11.84 4.19 5.66
C LEU A 249 -11.73 4.71 7.09
N ALA A 250 -11.37 3.84 8.04
CA ALA A 250 -11.10 4.24 9.42
C ALA A 250 -9.94 5.22 9.50
N ALA A 251 -8.86 4.97 8.77
CA ALA A 251 -7.75 5.90 8.68
C ALA A 251 -8.25 7.26 8.18
N TRP A 252 -8.87 7.28 6.98
CA TRP A 252 -9.36 8.48 6.31
C TRP A 252 -10.32 9.33 7.17
N THR A 253 -11.18 8.69 7.95
CA THR A 253 -12.17 9.36 8.81
C THR A 253 -11.62 9.70 10.21
N GLY A 254 -10.34 9.43 10.44
CA GLY A 254 -9.62 9.75 11.66
C GLY A 254 -9.92 8.81 12.82
N ALA A 255 -10.50 7.63 12.60
CA ALA A 255 -10.68 6.64 13.66
C ALA A 255 -9.33 5.97 14.00
N PRO A 256 -8.87 6.00 15.26
CA PRO A 256 -7.66 5.30 15.66
C PRO A 256 -7.74 3.83 15.24
N THR A 257 -6.67 3.31 14.65
CA THR A 257 -6.69 2.00 14.00
C THR A 257 -5.45 1.21 14.39
N LEU A 258 -5.65 -0.07 14.74
CA LEU A 258 -4.62 -1.08 14.91
C LEU A 258 -4.78 -2.12 13.79
N ASN A 259 -3.94 -2.02 12.77
CA ASN A 259 -3.88 -3.01 11.68
C ASN A 259 -3.14 -4.26 12.17
N LEU A 260 -3.82 -5.41 12.13
CA LEU A 260 -3.22 -6.74 12.27
C LEU A 260 -2.70 -7.19 10.91
N SER A 261 -1.50 -6.73 10.56
CA SER A 261 -0.90 -6.93 9.24
C SER A 261 -0.30 -8.33 9.11
N MET A 262 -1.17 -9.33 8.92
CA MET A 262 -0.81 -10.74 8.78
C MET A 262 -1.09 -11.31 7.39
N GLY A 263 -0.49 -12.47 7.10
CA GLY A 263 -0.67 -13.15 5.82
C GLY A 263 0.10 -12.49 4.66
N PRO A 264 -0.38 -12.67 3.42
CA PRO A 264 0.21 -12.08 2.21
C PRO A 264 -0.07 -10.58 2.10
N VAL A 265 0.46 -9.82 3.05
CA VAL A 265 0.29 -8.36 3.18
C VAL A 265 1.65 -7.70 3.34
N ASN A 266 1.83 -6.56 2.67
CA ASN A 266 2.94 -5.65 2.91
C ASN A 266 2.38 -4.31 3.43
N PRO A 267 2.51 -3.98 4.73
CA PRO A 267 1.93 -2.76 5.28
C PRO A 267 2.63 -1.49 4.79
N TRP A 268 3.72 -1.62 4.05
CA TRP A 268 4.29 -0.52 3.29
C TRP A 268 3.44 -0.10 2.10
N GLU A 269 2.69 -1.04 1.51
CA GLU A 269 1.87 -0.83 0.31
C GLU A 269 0.46 -0.39 0.64
N THR A 270 -0.12 -1.03 1.66
CA THR A 270 -1.55 -0.96 1.99
C THR A 270 -1.78 -0.67 3.47
N GLY A 271 -0.80 -0.17 4.22
CA GLY A 271 -1.06 0.23 5.61
C GLY A 271 -2.09 1.38 5.71
N PRO A 272 -2.55 1.72 6.92
CA PRO A 272 -3.30 2.96 7.12
C PRO A 272 -2.45 4.15 6.67
N TYR A 273 -2.85 4.87 5.62
CA TYR A 273 -1.97 5.84 4.96
C TYR A 273 -1.61 7.05 5.81
N GLN A 274 -2.57 7.58 6.58
CA GLN A 274 -2.35 8.79 7.38
C GLN A 274 -1.43 8.50 8.58
N PRO A 275 -0.62 9.47 9.04
CA PRO A 275 0.20 9.32 10.25
C PRO A 275 -0.62 9.04 11.52
N GLY A 276 -0.02 8.32 12.47
CA GLY A 276 -0.54 8.16 13.82
C GLY A 276 -1.30 6.85 14.10
N HIS A 277 -1.61 6.04 13.08
CA HIS A 277 -2.24 4.72 13.26
C HIS A 277 -1.20 3.66 13.60
N SER A 278 -1.63 2.55 14.21
CA SER A 278 -0.74 1.46 14.63
C SER A 278 -0.80 0.29 13.65
N VAL A 279 0.35 -0.31 13.40
CA VAL A 279 0.50 -1.53 12.59
C VAL A 279 1.26 -2.57 13.40
N LEU A 280 0.62 -3.71 13.64
CA LEU A 280 1.25 -4.87 14.25
C LEU A 280 1.54 -5.89 13.16
N ARG A 281 2.82 -6.21 12.94
CA ARG A 281 3.24 -7.10 11.85
C ARG A 281 4.22 -8.18 12.32
N PRO A 282 4.26 -9.35 11.67
CA PRO A 282 5.28 -10.36 11.91
C PRO A 282 6.68 -9.91 11.56
N LEU A 283 7.64 -10.38 12.36
CA LEU A 283 9.07 -10.25 12.09
C LEU A 283 9.65 -11.43 11.30
N ALA A 284 8.82 -12.42 10.92
CA ALA A 284 9.22 -13.58 10.11
C ALA A 284 9.91 -13.19 8.80
N SER A 285 10.75 -14.05 8.22
CA SER A 285 11.52 -13.73 7.00
C SER A 285 10.71 -13.78 5.69
N CYS A 286 9.54 -14.42 5.71
CA CYS A 286 8.55 -14.41 4.64
C CYS A 286 7.59 -13.23 4.83
N ARG A 287 7.95 -12.06 4.29
CA ARG A 287 7.17 -10.82 4.35
C ARG A 287 6.75 -10.40 2.95
N GLY A 288 5.58 -9.78 2.82
CA GLY A 288 5.06 -9.31 1.54
C GLY A 288 4.92 -10.44 0.51
N CYS A 289 4.56 -11.66 0.94
CA CYS A 289 4.22 -12.70 -0.03
C CYS A 289 2.90 -12.34 -0.72
N TRP A 290 2.72 -12.80 -1.96
CA TRP A 290 1.44 -12.68 -2.69
C TRP A 290 0.49 -13.84 -2.40
N ARG A 291 1.06 -14.97 -1.98
CA ARG A 291 0.37 -16.17 -1.56
C ARG A 291 1.20 -16.89 -0.51
N CYS A 292 0.57 -17.46 0.51
CA CYS A 292 1.27 -18.32 1.44
C CYS A 292 1.46 -19.72 0.83
N HIS A 293 2.71 -20.18 0.73
CA HIS A 293 3.04 -21.56 0.32
C HIS A 293 3.49 -22.43 1.50
N ARG A 294 3.41 -21.91 2.74
CA ARG A 294 3.75 -22.65 3.95
C ARG A 294 2.53 -23.45 4.42
N ARG A 295 2.73 -24.70 4.82
CA ARG A 295 1.69 -25.50 5.49
C ARG A 295 1.23 -24.88 6.81
N THR A 296 2.19 -24.27 7.52
CA THR A 296 1.96 -23.61 8.80
C THR A 296 2.29 -22.12 8.67
N PRO A 297 1.29 -21.22 8.61
CA PRO A 297 1.51 -19.79 8.44
C PRO A 297 2.10 -19.13 9.70
N VAL A 298 3.43 -19.22 9.88
CA VAL A 298 4.16 -18.61 11.01
C VAL A 298 3.90 -17.11 11.19
N CYS A 299 3.47 -16.43 10.12
CA CYS A 299 3.09 -15.01 10.16
C CYS A 299 1.75 -14.78 10.88
N ARG A 300 0.87 -15.76 10.98
CA ARG A 300 -0.38 -15.66 11.75
C ARG A 300 -0.20 -16.11 13.19
N GLU A 301 0.56 -17.18 13.42
CA GLU A 301 0.75 -17.79 14.75
C GLU A 301 1.40 -16.85 15.77
N ALA A 302 2.18 -15.88 15.31
CA ALA A 302 2.80 -14.88 16.19
C ALA A 302 1.77 -13.95 16.86
N PHE A 303 0.54 -13.85 16.36
CA PHE A 303 -0.51 -13.02 16.95
C PHE A 303 -1.22 -13.76 18.07
N GLU A 304 -0.99 -13.30 19.30
CA GLU A 304 -1.69 -13.80 20.49
C GLU A 304 -2.81 -12.83 20.91
N PRO A 305 -4.07 -13.29 21.09
CA PRO A 305 -5.19 -12.43 21.49
C PRO A 305 -4.92 -11.61 22.77
N LYS A 306 -4.30 -12.23 23.77
CA LYS A 306 -3.95 -11.57 25.05
C LYS A 306 -2.97 -10.41 24.86
N THR A 307 -1.99 -10.59 23.99
CA THR A 307 -0.97 -9.59 23.67
C THR A 307 -1.58 -8.44 22.86
N VAL A 308 -2.43 -8.75 21.88
CA VAL A 308 -3.18 -7.75 21.10
C VAL A 308 -4.13 -6.94 22.00
N ALA A 309 -4.84 -7.59 22.93
CA ALA A 309 -5.71 -6.90 23.89
C ALA A 309 -4.92 -5.97 24.84
N LEU A 310 -3.73 -6.39 25.27
CA LEU A 310 -2.86 -5.56 26.11
C LEU A 310 -2.35 -4.34 25.33
N LEU A 311 -1.93 -4.51 24.08
CA LEU A 311 -1.55 -3.42 23.19
C LEU A 311 -2.71 -2.45 22.99
N ALA A 312 -3.90 -2.95 22.64
CA ALA A 312 -5.08 -2.13 22.44
C ALA A 312 -5.41 -1.29 23.67
N ARG A 313 -5.34 -1.88 24.87
CA ARG A 313 -5.52 -1.15 26.14
C ARG A 313 -4.52 -0.01 26.29
N GLU A 314 -3.23 -0.26 26.08
CA GLU A 314 -2.21 0.78 26.23
C GLU A 314 -2.37 1.89 25.16
N LEU A 315 -2.66 1.53 23.91
CA LEU A 315 -2.93 2.48 22.84
C LEU A 315 -4.12 3.40 23.19
N VAL A 316 -5.22 2.83 23.69
CA VAL A 316 -6.42 3.60 24.07
C VAL A 316 -6.19 4.46 25.31
N ARG A 317 -5.59 3.90 26.37
CA ARG A 317 -5.52 4.59 27.67
C ARG A 317 -4.33 5.54 27.82
N ARG A 318 -3.21 5.22 27.18
CA ARG A 318 -1.91 5.87 27.44
C ARG A 318 -1.13 6.22 26.17
N GLY A 319 -1.61 5.81 25.00
CA GLY A 319 -1.01 6.14 23.70
C GLY A 319 0.17 5.25 23.30
N ALA A 320 0.83 5.65 22.20
CA ALA A 320 1.87 4.87 21.54
C ALA A 320 3.09 4.57 22.43
N ASP A 321 3.54 5.52 23.25
CA ASP A 321 4.72 5.35 24.12
C ASP A 321 4.53 4.28 25.18
N ALA A 322 3.31 4.12 25.69
CA ALA A 322 2.98 3.05 26.62
C ALA A 322 2.86 1.71 25.89
N ALA A 323 2.24 1.71 24.70
CA ALA A 323 2.13 0.51 23.87
C ALA A 323 3.50 -0.02 23.41
N ALA A 324 4.48 0.86 23.16
CA ALA A 324 5.86 0.52 22.83
C ALA A 324 6.59 -0.31 23.90
N LYS A 325 6.10 -0.29 25.15
CA LYS A 325 6.66 -1.07 26.27
C LYS A 325 6.06 -2.47 26.37
N VAL A 326 4.98 -2.75 25.63
CA VAL A 326 4.36 -4.08 25.61
C VAL A 326 5.25 -5.03 24.83
N ARG A 327 5.59 -6.17 25.45
CA ARG A 327 6.37 -7.21 24.79
C ARG A 327 5.51 -7.94 23.76
N THR A 328 5.97 -7.95 22.51
CA THR A 328 5.28 -8.61 21.38
C THR A 328 6.20 -9.64 20.71
N PRO A 329 6.36 -10.85 21.27
CA PRO A 329 7.27 -11.86 20.72
C PRO A 329 6.94 -12.19 19.25
N GLY A 330 7.95 -12.16 18.38
CA GLY A 330 7.77 -12.47 16.94
C GLY A 330 7.06 -11.37 16.13
N LEU A 331 6.63 -10.29 16.76
CA LEU A 331 5.92 -9.17 16.13
C LEU A 331 6.67 -7.85 16.34
N GLY A 332 6.56 -6.96 15.37
CA GLY A 332 6.96 -5.56 15.50
C GLY A 332 5.72 -4.67 15.52
N LEU A 333 5.70 -3.73 16.46
CA LEU A 333 4.71 -2.66 16.53
C LEU A 333 5.28 -1.42 15.83
N PHE A 334 4.49 -0.82 14.96
CA PHE A 334 4.86 0.38 14.21
C PHE A 334 3.75 1.41 14.30
N GLN A 335 4.11 2.68 14.16
CA GLN A 335 3.20 3.77 13.89
C GLN A 335 3.36 4.21 12.43
N THR A 336 2.25 4.46 11.76
CA THR A 336 2.25 5.06 10.43
C THR A 336 2.72 6.50 10.55
N GLY A 337 3.52 6.96 9.61
CA GLY A 337 4.19 8.26 9.69
C GLY A 337 4.69 8.74 8.35
N ARG A 338 5.59 9.73 8.40
CA ARG A 338 6.33 10.23 7.24
C ARG A 338 7.82 10.06 7.48
N GLY A 339 8.54 9.56 6.50
CA GLY A 339 9.99 9.44 6.54
C GLY A 339 10.68 10.79 6.32
N GLU A 340 12.01 10.80 6.32
CA GLU A 340 12.82 12.01 6.08
C GLU A 340 12.57 12.62 4.69
N ASN A 341 12.26 11.78 3.70
CA ASN A 341 11.87 12.20 2.35
C ASN A 341 10.43 12.75 2.28
N GLY A 342 9.72 12.77 3.41
CA GLY A 342 8.35 13.21 3.51
C GLY A 342 7.33 12.25 2.89
N LEU A 343 7.68 11.02 2.50
CA LEU A 343 6.76 9.96 2.03
C LEU A 343 6.26 9.07 3.18
N TYR A 344 5.29 8.21 2.92
CA TYR A 344 4.74 7.26 3.91
C TYR A 344 5.85 6.40 4.51
N ASP A 345 5.84 6.27 5.84
CA ASP A 345 6.80 5.46 6.57
C ASP A 345 6.17 4.69 7.73
N LEU A 346 6.79 3.57 8.11
CA LEU A 346 6.45 2.81 9.31
C LEU A 346 7.53 3.03 10.37
N ILE A 347 7.20 3.84 11.36
CA ILE A 347 8.09 4.19 12.47
C ILE A 347 7.96 3.13 13.56
N ALA A 348 9.01 2.37 13.82
CA ALA A 348 8.96 1.31 14.84
C ALA A 348 8.73 1.89 16.24
N LEU A 349 7.79 1.29 16.98
CA LEU A 349 7.50 1.62 18.37
C LEU A 349 8.19 0.60 19.29
N GLY A 350 9.09 1.07 20.16
CA GLY A 350 9.81 0.23 21.13
C GLY A 350 11.27 -0.05 20.73
N PRO A 351 11.95 -0.98 21.44
CA PRO A 351 13.37 -1.25 21.21
C PRO A 351 13.63 -1.72 19.78
N GLN A 352 14.40 -0.94 19.04
CA GLN A 352 14.86 -1.27 17.70
C GLN A 352 15.76 -2.51 17.79
N ARG A 353 15.26 -3.68 17.36
CA ARG A 353 16.16 -4.76 16.96
C ARG A 353 16.88 -4.27 15.72
N GLY A 354 18.21 -4.36 15.69
CA GLY A 354 19.00 -3.95 14.51
C GLY A 354 18.35 -4.50 13.24
N ALA A 355 18.26 -3.66 12.21
CA ALA A 355 17.59 -4.02 10.96
C ALA A 355 18.19 -5.33 10.44
N ASN A 356 17.34 -6.27 10.04
CA ASN A 356 17.85 -7.46 9.35
C ASN A 356 18.24 -7.11 7.91
N ALA A 357 19.00 -8.00 7.24
CA ALA A 357 19.48 -7.76 5.89
C ALA A 357 18.36 -7.41 4.88
N SER A 358 17.16 -7.98 5.05
CA SER A 358 16.02 -7.67 4.19
C SER A 358 15.50 -6.25 4.42
N GLU A 359 15.47 -5.77 5.67
CA GLU A 359 15.07 -4.40 6.01
C GLU A 359 16.11 -3.39 5.52
N ALA A 360 17.40 -3.66 5.71
CA ALA A 360 18.49 -2.83 5.21
C ALA A 360 18.45 -2.71 3.67
N LEU A 361 18.27 -3.83 2.96
CA LEU A 361 18.08 -3.81 1.50
C LEU A 361 16.84 -3.04 1.06
N SER A 362 15.73 -3.13 1.82
CA SER A 362 14.50 -2.39 1.47
C SER A 362 14.70 -0.88 1.62
N ALA A 363 15.48 -0.43 2.62
CA ALA A 363 15.84 0.98 2.77
C ALA A 363 16.73 1.45 1.60
N PHE A 364 17.73 0.65 1.21
CA PHE A 364 18.54 0.90 0.03
C PHE A 364 17.70 1.02 -1.23
N TRP A 365 16.84 0.04 -1.53
CA TRP A 365 16.03 0.05 -2.75
C TRP A 365 15.09 1.24 -2.83
N SER A 366 14.48 1.64 -1.70
CA SER A 366 13.60 2.81 -1.67
C SER A 366 14.35 4.10 -2.00
N ALA A 367 15.54 4.30 -1.39
CA ALA A 367 16.39 5.45 -1.71
C ALA A 367 16.93 5.40 -3.14
N ALA A 368 17.30 4.22 -3.63
CA ALA A 368 17.80 4.02 -4.99
C ALA A 368 16.74 4.38 -6.04
N PHE A 369 15.49 3.93 -5.88
CA PHE A 369 14.42 4.28 -6.83
C PHE A 369 14.03 5.76 -6.81
N LEU A 370 14.07 6.42 -5.64
CA LEU A 370 13.92 7.88 -5.58
C LEU A 370 15.03 8.58 -6.36
N HIS A 371 16.28 8.12 -6.24
CA HIS A 371 17.39 8.65 -7.02
C HIS A 371 17.24 8.36 -8.52
N PHE A 372 16.87 7.13 -8.89
CA PHE A 372 16.66 6.71 -10.28
C PHE A 372 15.63 7.58 -10.99
N PHE A 373 14.58 8.00 -10.30
CA PHE A 373 13.49 8.79 -10.87
C PHE A 373 13.61 10.29 -10.57
N GLY A 374 14.81 10.75 -10.17
CA GLY A 374 15.12 12.18 -10.01
C GLY A 374 14.43 12.86 -8.84
N GLN A 375 13.94 12.10 -7.85
CA GLN A 375 13.27 12.63 -6.66
C GLN A 375 14.22 12.83 -5.47
N ALA A 376 15.45 12.31 -5.57
CA ALA A 376 16.48 12.47 -4.55
C ALA A 376 17.89 12.43 -5.16
N GLU A 377 18.83 13.02 -4.45
CA GLU A 377 20.27 12.87 -4.72
C GLU A 377 20.74 11.41 -4.51
N ALA A 378 21.94 11.08 -4.99
CA ALA A 378 22.49 9.73 -4.85
C ALA A 378 22.86 9.36 -3.40
N ARG A 379 23.18 10.37 -2.57
CA ARG A 379 23.76 10.18 -1.23
C ARG A 379 22.89 9.33 -0.29
N PRO A 380 21.57 9.52 -0.15
CA PRO A 380 20.73 8.64 0.68
C PRO A 380 20.79 7.16 0.28
N ALA A 381 20.90 6.86 -1.01
CA ALA A 381 21.04 5.48 -1.49
C ALA A 381 22.41 4.90 -1.14
N GLN A 382 23.48 5.67 -1.33
CA GLN A 382 24.85 5.29 -0.95
C GLN A 382 24.96 5.06 0.57
N ASP A 383 24.44 5.97 1.39
CA ASP A 383 24.44 5.84 2.84
C ASP A 383 23.66 4.60 3.30
N ALA A 384 22.50 4.33 2.68
CA ALA A 384 21.73 3.12 2.96
C ALA A 384 22.45 1.84 2.55
N PHE A 385 23.17 1.86 1.42
CA PHE A 385 24.01 0.74 0.99
C PHE A 385 25.20 0.53 1.93
N GLY A 386 25.88 1.60 2.34
CA GLY A 386 26.96 1.55 3.33
C GLY A 386 26.53 0.92 4.65
N ARG A 387 25.35 1.28 5.16
CA ARG A 387 24.76 0.62 6.34
C ARG A 387 24.48 -0.87 6.10
N PHE A 388 24.00 -1.25 4.93
CA PHE A 388 23.79 -2.65 4.56
C PHE A 388 25.10 -3.44 4.51
N LEU A 389 26.16 -2.87 3.91
CA LEU A 389 27.50 -3.46 3.85
C LEU A 389 28.07 -3.72 5.25
N ALA A 390 28.00 -2.70 6.12
CA ALA A 390 28.53 -2.78 7.48
C ALA A 390 27.73 -3.75 8.37
N GLY A 391 26.40 -3.75 8.27
CA GLY A 391 25.55 -4.58 9.11
C GLY A 391 25.43 -6.05 8.67
N HIS A 392 25.66 -6.35 7.39
CA HIS A 392 25.36 -7.66 6.80
C HIS A 392 26.41 -8.13 5.77
N PRO A 393 27.70 -8.26 6.15
CA PRO A 393 28.81 -8.49 5.22
C PRO A 393 28.65 -9.73 4.33
N GLU A 394 28.12 -10.84 4.85
CA GLU A 394 27.90 -12.06 4.05
C GLU A 394 26.84 -11.87 2.95
N THR A 395 25.76 -11.16 3.27
CA THR A 395 24.70 -10.89 2.28
C THR A 395 25.17 -9.85 1.27
N ALA A 396 25.92 -8.85 1.73
CA ALA A 396 26.58 -7.86 0.90
C ALA A 396 27.56 -8.49 -0.11
N ALA A 397 28.36 -9.48 0.31
CA ALA A 397 29.26 -10.19 -0.60
C ALA A 397 28.49 -10.89 -1.73
N LYS A 398 27.38 -11.58 -1.40
CA LYS A 398 26.50 -12.21 -2.41
C LYS A 398 25.86 -11.18 -3.34
N PHE A 399 25.46 -10.02 -2.83
CA PHE A 399 24.94 -8.92 -3.65
C PHE A 399 25.99 -8.44 -4.66
N ARG A 400 27.20 -8.15 -4.19
CA ARG A 400 28.32 -7.67 -5.03
C ARG A 400 28.72 -8.70 -6.09
N GLN A 401 28.68 -9.99 -5.78
CA GLN A 401 28.93 -11.06 -6.76
C GLN A 401 27.82 -11.18 -7.81
N ALA A 402 26.57 -10.94 -7.43
CA ALA A 402 25.43 -11.07 -8.32
C ALA A 402 25.25 -9.88 -9.28
N LEU A 403 25.73 -8.69 -8.90
CA LEU A 403 25.53 -7.46 -9.68
C LEU A 403 26.20 -7.52 -11.08
N PRO A 404 27.46 -7.97 -11.25
CA PRO A 404 28.06 -8.16 -12.57
C PRO A 404 27.33 -9.20 -13.43
N LEU A 405 26.78 -10.26 -12.82
CA LEU A 405 26.02 -11.29 -13.53
C LEU A 405 24.72 -10.72 -14.12
N LEU A 406 24.06 -9.82 -13.40
CA LEU A 406 22.91 -9.07 -13.94
C LEU A 406 23.32 -8.19 -15.12
N GLY A 407 24.46 -7.48 -15.02
CA GLY A 407 25.00 -6.69 -16.13
C GLY A 407 25.30 -7.53 -17.37
N ALA A 408 25.90 -8.71 -17.21
CA ALA A 408 26.16 -9.64 -18.30
C ALA A 408 24.87 -10.14 -18.97
N ARG A 409 23.82 -10.40 -18.18
CA ARG A 409 22.50 -10.78 -18.70
C ARG A 409 21.85 -9.65 -19.50
N LEU A 410 21.88 -8.42 -19.00
CA LEU A 410 21.37 -7.25 -19.73
C LEU A 410 22.14 -7.03 -21.04
N LYS A 411 23.47 -7.12 -21.01
CA LYS A 411 24.32 -7.04 -22.21
C LYS A 411 23.96 -8.11 -23.25
N LYS A 412 23.73 -9.35 -22.82
CA LYS A 412 23.29 -10.44 -23.71
C LYS A 412 21.92 -10.14 -24.34
N GLY A 413 20.98 -9.61 -23.58
CA GLY A 413 19.66 -9.21 -24.10
C GLY A 413 19.75 -8.09 -25.14
N LEU A 414 20.61 -7.08 -24.89
CA LEU A 414 20.85 -5.99 -25.82
C LEU A 414 21.47 -6.46 -27.15
N ALA A 415 22.27 -7.53 -27.14
CA ALA A 415 22.84 -8.08 -28.37
C ALA A 415 21.77 -8.69 -29.31
N SER A 416 20.59 -9.03 -28.79
CA SER A 416 19.47 -9.57 -29.56
C SER A 416 18.14 -8.87 -29.18
N PRO A 417 17.97 -7.55 -29.43
CA PRO A 417 16.82 -6.79 -28.92
C PRO A 417 15.47 -7.34 -29.41
N ALA A 418 15.44 -7.83 -30.66
CA ALA A 418 14.24 -8.40 -31.27
C ALA A 418 13.76 -9.70 -30.59
N ALA A 419 14.65 -10.43 -29.91
CA ALA A 419 14.29 -11.64 -29.17
C ALA A 419 13.74 -11.32 -27.77
N GLY A 420 13.96 -10.10 -27.27
CA GLY A 420 13.60 -9.70 -25.92
C GLY A 420 14.33 -10.48 -24.81
N LEU A 421 13.89 -10.27 -23.58
CA LEU A 421 14.30 -11.07 -22.43
C LEU A 421 13.26 -12.18 -22.20
N THR A 422 13.68 -13.30 -21.59
CA THR A 422 12.77 -14.39 -21.27
C THR A 422 11.85 -14.00 -20.11
N ASP A 423 10.64 -14.59 -20.05
CA ASP A 423 9.70 -14.35 -18.95
C ASP A 423 10.29 -14.62 -17.56
N ALA A 424 11.24 -15.54 -17.48
CA ALA A 424 11.96 -15.91 -16.27
C ALA A 424 13.15 -14.98 -15.92
N PHE A 425 13.45 -13.96 -16.72
CA PHE A 425 14.65 -13.13 -16.59
C PHE A 425 14.85 -12.62 -15.15
N TRP A 426 13.84 -11.97 -14.59
CA TRP A 426 13.95 -11.36 -13.27
C TRP A 426 13.75 -12.38 -12.13
N THR A 427 12.95 -13.43 -12.34
CA THR A 427 12.73 -14.47 -11.31
C THR A 427 13.99 -15.32 -11.08
N GLN A 428 14.81 -15.48 -12.12
CA GLN A 428 16.12 -16.12 -12.04
C GLN A 428 17.21 -15.23 -11.40
N CYS A 429 16.93 -13.96 -11.10
CA CYS A 429 17.84 -13.14 -10.31
C CYS A 429 17.67 -13.44 -8.81
N PRO A 430 18.75 -13.33 -8.01
CA PRO A 430 18.64 -13.50 -6.57
C PRO A 430 17.68 -12.45 -5.98
N PRO A 431 16.89 -12.78 -4.94
CA PRO A 431 15.86 -11.88 -4.39
C PRO A 431 16.31 -10.45 -4.12
N MET A 432 17.57 -10.28 -3.70
CA MET A 432 18.17 -8.98 -3.39
C MET A 432 18.33 -8.05 -4.60
N LEU A 433 18.36 -8.58 -5.84
CA LEU A 433 18.46 -7.80 -7.09
C LEU A 433 17.14 -7.74 -7.88
N ARG A 434 16.12 -8.50 -7.47
CA ARG A 434 14.84 -8.53 -8.17
C ARG A 434 14.12 -7.19 -8.23
N PRO A 435 14.23 -6.25 -7.26
CA PRO A 435 13.61 -4.94 -7.40
C PRO A 435 14.06 -4.22 -8.69
N PHE A 436 15.37 -4.16 -8.95
CA PHE A 436 15.87 -3.60 -10.20
C PHE A 436 15.58 -4.51 -11.40
N ALA A 437 15.86 -5.81 -11.32
CA ALA A 437 15.72 -6.69 -12.48
C ALA A 437 14.26 -6.79 -12.97
N GLY A 438 13.28 -6.83 -12.05
CA GLY A 438 11.86 -6.82 -12.39
C GLY A 438 11.42 -5.49 -12.99
N PHE A 439 11.89 -4.37 -12.44
CA PHE A 439 11.65 -3.06 -13.02
C PHE A 439 12.25 -2.92 -14.43
N ALA A 440 13.51 -3.30 -14.60
CA ALA A 440 14.20 -3.30 -15.89
C ALA A 440 13.46 -4.15 -16.93
N HIS A 441 12.99 -5.34 -16.54
CA HIS A 441 12.20 -6.20 -17.43
C HIS A 441 10.90 -5.52 -17.86
N MET A 442 10.15 -4.96 -16.90
CA MET A 442 8.90 -4.24 -17.16
C MET A 442 9.12 -3.02 -18.07
N LEU A 443 10.20 -2.25 -17.84
CA LEU A 443 10.59 -1.10 -18.67
C LEU A 443 10.89 -1.51 -20.11
N LEU A 444 11.66 -2.58 -20.29
CA LEU A 444 12.01 -3.09 -21.61
C LEU A 444 10.79 -3.64 -22.34
N GLN A 445 9.94 -4.42 -21.67
CA GLN A 445 8.66 -4.91 -22.23
C GLN A 445 7.75 -3.75 -22.65
N ASN A 446 7.58 -2.75 -21.77
CA ASN A 446 6.77 -1.57 -22.04
C ASN A 446 7.34 -0.71 -23.19
N GLY A 447 8.60 -0.88 -23.56
CA GLY A 447 9.25 -0.19 -24.68
C GLY A 447 9.44 -1.03 -25.94
N ASP A 448 8.88 -2.24 -26.02
CA ASP A 448 9.12 -3.28 -27.04
C ASP A 448 10.60 -3.61 -27.25
N TYR A 449 11.41 -3.53 -26.20
CA TYR A 449 12.85 -3.75 -26.28
C TYR A 449 13.56 -2.87 -27.32
N ARG A 450 12.98 -1.72 -27.67
CA ARG A 450 13.59 -0.76 -28.61
C ARG A 450 14.80 -0.09 -27.97
N LEU A 451 15.70 0.43 -28.81
CA LEU A 451 16.93 1.09 -28.37
C LEU A 451 16.72 2.18 -27.30
N PRO A 452 15.68 3.04 -27.36
CA PRO A 452 15.43 4.02 -26.30
C PRO A 452 15.19 3.39 -24.92
N ALA A 453 14.41 2.30 -24.85
CA ALA A 453 14.13 1.59 -23.60
C ALA A 453 15.39 0.92 -23.04
N TRP A 454 16.24 0.36 -23.92
CA TRP A 454 17.54 -0.16 -23.53
C TRP A 454 18.48 0.92 -23.00
N LYS A 455 18.54 2.08 -23.66
CA LYS A 455 19.36 3.21 -23.20
C LYS A 455 18.93 3.66 -21.81
N GLU A 456 17.63 3.77 -21.56
CA GLU A 456 17.09 4.11 -20.25
C GLU A 456 17.43 3.04 -19.20
N CYS A 457 17.17 1.76 -19.51
CA CYS A 457 17.50 0.64 -18.63
C CYS A 457 18.99 0.62 -18.23
N LEU A 458 19.90 0.84 -19.19
CA LEU A 458 21.34 0.87 -18.92
C LEU A 458 21.76 2.09 -18.12
N THR A 459 21.18 3.26 -18.38
CA THR A 459 21.40 4.47 -17.57
C THR A 459 21.01 4.23 -16.11
N LEU A 460 19.89 3.56 -15.87
CA LEU A 460 19.46 3.20 -14.51
C LEU A 460 20.38 2.15 -13.88
N PHE A 461 20.91 1.22 -14.68
CA PHE A 461 21.88 0.23 -14.21
C PHE A 461 23.22 0.87 -13.80
N GLU A 462 23.68 1.87 -14.54
CA GLU A 462 24.86 2.66 -14.18
C GLU A 462 24.66 3.42 -12.86
N ARG A 463 23.47 4.03 -12.67
CA ARG A 463 23.11 4.65 -11.38
C ARG A 463 23.10 3.64 -10.24
N LEU A 464 22.62 2.42 -10.48
CA LEU A 464 22.68 1.34 -9.48
C LEU A 464 24.14 1.00 -9.12
N ILE A 465 25.02 0.84 -10.10
CA ILE A 465 26.45 0.58 -9.85
C ILE A 465 27.07 1.72 -9.04
N ALA A 466 26.82 2.97 -9.41
CA ALA A 466 27.33 4.14 -8.70
C ALA A 466 26.82 4.24 -7.25
N ALA A 467 25.54 3.89 -7.02
CA ALA A 467 24.97 3.84 -5.66
C ALA A 467 25.58 2.72 -4.80
N CYS A 468 26.14 1.68 -5.42
CA CYS A 468 26.77 0.55 -4.75
C CYS A 468 28.30 0.65 -4.63
N ALA A 469 28.92 1.70 -5.16
CA ALA A 469 30.38 1.86 -5.22
C ALA A 469 31.03 2.34 -3.91
N SER A 470 30.20 2.71 -2.91
CA SER A 470 30.61 3.15 -1.57
C SER A 470 31.16 2.04 -0.68
#